data_AF-A0A7S4PNV5-F1
#
_entry.id   AF-A0A7S4PNV5-F1
#
_cell.length_a   1.000
_cell.length_b   1.000
_cell.length_c   1.000
_cell.angle_alpha   90.00
_cell.angle_beta   90.00
_cell.angle_gamma   90.00
#
_symmetry.space_group_name_H-M   'P 1'
#
loop_
_entity.id
_entity.type
_entity.pdbx_description
1 polymer ?
#
loop_
_entity_poly.entity_id
_entity_poly.type
_entity_poly.pdbx_seq_one_letter_code
_entity_poly.pdbx_strand_id
1 'polypeptide(L)'
;EQEQEQEQCVLTYPHSIRTEGCSLSELVEMSASHVKQEGTRGSTHDEDLVPNVEGGGGGATGRSHLAAEKEARKRTGQAKKKRYDLPIRLIKQLLSDPALHVPAPSKEGYRNKALYGLDTCETSILVNPTVNGACKVVFEFVCSRSKLKRSFWLDVSCKITIGGDIMMKVAVDEEAGREEEPKFDEVWREEKSSLIDLLLLFSPAFKCIAVHRSRRRGVKPTKEEEHEIIYGDPYVMEKTPNGISFALSPDTFCEVNHYMERHVFHFINHSCQEACAALKAKDGGSRPLLLTMGRNINSLSLGLMSAGGFARVVSITHCPLAHRDLEINLKEIPGLISGDDNLLVRQKNKIGEAIMQLPDDCPIVVAVTAGRGGLHANTIVALKKKKNVCTVVYDACNNPTLTRDLCDLVDDFDYCIANFRSFDFFPQTEFMASVAKLDRARKTLILPIGPSGIGKSSLARKCLGSFPVQTMRHIERDALFAQERARPDATLAKAKQATHEAMLAQLREETRLLLLDSTNGDPQARRLYVLTSGAERVVAVNMQMRHEGGEVPSSLMEATMRRTKVELEEGRHPSFPLEEEKQRAKHAKILEGLQYAEASEIEEVPIAIVDVEQEEDAEEVTFAVFLKVFSFL
;
A
#
# COMPACT_ATOMS: atom_id res chain seq x y z
N GLU A 1 -39.98 2.44 -30.60
CA GLU A 1 -40.15 1.71 -29.31
C GLU A 1 -39.03 0.70 -29.02
N GLN A 2 -37.79 0.94 -29.45
CA GLN A 2 -36.60 0.21 -28.97
C GLN A 2 -35.39 1.17 -28.93
N GLU A 3 -35.56 2.28 -28.22
CA GLU A 3 -34.48 3.22 -27.85
C GLU A 3 -34.89 3.88 -26.52
N GLN A 4 -34.89 3.12 -25.43
CA GLN A 4 -34.98 3.63 -24.06
C GLN A 4 -34.72 2.49 -23.07
N GLU A 5 -33.45 2.07 -22.97
CA GLU A 5 -32.95 1.24 -21.87
C GLU A 5 -31.41 1.41 -21.77
N GLN A 6 -30.97 2.67 -21.70
CA GLN A 6 -29.70 3.01 -21.03
C GLN A 6 -30.06 3.38 -19.60
N GLU A 7 -30.28 2.36 -18.76
CA GLU A 7 -30.35 2.58 -17.32
C GLU A 7 -28.97 3.01 -16.82
N GLN A 8 -28.92 4.24 -16.33
CA GLN A 8 -27.92 4.75 -15.43
C GLN A 8 -27.84 3.82 -14.20
N CYS A 9 -26.89 2.89 -14.23
CA CYS A 9 -26.43 2.24 -13.01
C CYS A 9 -25.56 3.24 -12.24
N VAL A 10 -26.20 4.21 -11.59
CA VAL A 10 -25.57 5.02 -10.55
C VAL A 10 -25.35 4.07 -9.37
N LEU A 11 -24.17 3.46 -9.30
CA LEU A 11 -23.68 2.84 -8.08
C LEU A 11 -23.50 3.95 -7.04
N THR A 12 -24.55 4.24 -6.29
CA THR A 12 -24.44 5.00 -5.03
C THR A 12 -23.67 4.13 -4.05
N TYR A 13 -22.39 4.46 -3.85
CA TYR A 13 -21.60 3.90 -2.76
C TYR A 13 -22.18 4.39 -1.44
N PRO A 14 -22.56 3.52 -0.49
CA PRO A 14 -22.97 3.98 0.83
C PRO A 14 -21.75 4.58 1.53
N HIS A 15 -21.73 5.90 1.65
CA HIS A 15 -20.89 6.58 2.62
C HIS A 15 -21.42 6.27 4.03
N SER A 16 -20.53 5.83 4.91
CA SER A 16 -20.75 5.49 6.31
C SER A 16 -21.59 4.24 6.58
N ILE A 17 -20.91 3.16 6.98
CA ILE A 17 -21.50 2.16 7.86
C ILE A 17 -21.19 2.63 9.28
N ARG A 18 -22.22 3.07 10.01
CA ARG A 18 -22.14 3.19 11.46
C ARG A 18 -22.00 1.78 12.03
N THR A 19 -20.85 1.46 12.60
CA THR A 19 -20.67 0.27 13.43
C THR A 19 -21.33 0.51 14.78
N GLU A 20 -22.61 0.19 14.91
CA GLU A 20 -23.23 -0.01 16.22
C GLU A 20 -23.11 -1.49 16.60
N GLY A 21 -22.34 -1.76 17.66
CA GLY A 21 -22.45 -2.94 18.52
C GLY A 21 -22.12 -4.32 17.92
N CYS A 22 -20.84 -4.68 17.86
CA CYS A 22 -20.42 -6.09 17.89
C CYS A 22 -19.31 -6.24 18.94
N SER A 23 -19.53 -7.08 19.96
CA SER A 23 -18.55 -7.35 21.00
C SER A 23 -17.45 -8.29 20.50
N LEU A 24 -16.21 -7.96 20.84
CA LEU A 24 -14.95 -8.62 20.45
C LEU A 24 -14.82 -10.12 20.81
N SER A 25 -15.80 -10.72 21.48
CA SER A 25 -15.74 -12.10 21.99
C SER A 25 -16.06 -13.19 20.95
N GLU A 26 -16.63 -12.86 19.79
CA GLU A 26 -17.15 -13.88 18.84
C GLU A 26 -16.19 -14.24 17.68
N LEU A 27 -15.01 -13.63 17.59
CA LEU A 27 -14.11 -13.74 16.42
C LEU A 27 -12.93 -14.74 16.57
N VAL A 28 -12.83 -15.50 17.66
CA VAL A 28 -11.59 -16.25 18.00
C VAL A 28 -11.59 -17.76 17.69
N GLU A 29 -12.72 -18.40 17.34
CA GLU A 29 -12.77 -19.87 17.19
C GLU A 29 -12.93 -20.41 15.76
N MET A 30 -12.23 -19.89 14.75
CA MET A 30 -12.17 -20.58 13.44
C MET A 30 -10.86 -20.35 12.66
N SER A 31 -9.70 -20.83 13.14
CA SER A 31 -8.59 -21.19 12.23
C SER A 31 -7.46 -21.95 12.94
N ALA A 32 -7.55 -23.28 13.00
CA ALA A 32 -6.41 -24.12 13.31
C ALA A 32 -6.49 -25.48 12.60
N SER A 33 -6.01 -25.55 11.35
CA SER A 33 -5.46 -26.80 10.81
C SER A 33 -4.66 -26.58 9.51
N HIS A 34 -3.39 -26.99 9.58
CA HIS A 34 -2.53 -27.56 8.52
C HIS A 34 -2.25 -26.77 7.23
N VAL A 35 -0.96 -26.51 6.95
CA VAL A 35 -0.14 -27.24 5.93
C VAL A 35 1.34 -26.92 6.18
N LYS A 36 2.16 -27.97 6.41
CA LYS A 36 3.62 -27.94 6.24
C LYS A 36 3.90 -28.29 4.77
N GLN A 37 4.67 -27.45 4.07
CA GLN A 37 5.35 -27.88 2.85
C GLN A 37 6.80 -27.38 2.85
N GLU A 38 7.69 -28.36 2.68
CA GLU A 38 9.10 -28.20 2.38
C GLU A 38 9.25 -27.75 0.93
N GLY A 39 10.05 -26.71 0.70
CA GLY A 39 10.37 -26.20 -0.64
C GLY A 39 11.86 -25.93 -0.75
N THR A 40 12.52 -26.80 -1.51
CA THR A 40 13.92 -26.72 -1.94
C THR A 40 14.17 -25.45 -2.75
N ARG A 41 15.12 -24.63 -2.30
CA ARG A 41 15.59 -23.43 -3.02
C ARG A 41 16.73 -23.80 -3.97
N GLY A 42 16.50 -23.67 -5.27
CA GLY A 42 17.56 -23.46 -6.25
C GLY A 42 17.79 -21.96 -6.43
N SER A 43 18.91 -21.46 -5.92
CA SER A 43 19.37 -20.08 -6.11
C SER A 43 20.50 -20.05 -7.14
N THR A 44 20.31 -19.34 -8.24
CA THR A 44 21.41 -18.85 -9.08
C THR A 44 21.97 -17.58 -8.43
N HIS A 45 23.16 -17.70 -7.84
CA HIS A 45 23.95 -16.58 -7.34
C HIS A 45 24.86 -16.08 -8.47
N ASP A 46 24.70 -14.81 -8.86
CA ASP A 46 25.79 -14.00 -9.42
C ASP A 46 26.61 -13.49 -8.23
N GLU A 47 27.86 -13.95 -8.12
CA GLU A 47 28.84 -13.44 -7.17
C GLU A 47 29.82 -12.51 -7.88
N ASP A 48 29.77 -11.23 -7.49
CA ASP A 48 30.81 -10.26 -7.80
C ASP A 48 32.06 -10.55 -6.94
N LEU A 49 33.19 -10.67 -7.65
CA LEU A 49 34.54 -10.90 -7.14
C LEU A 49 35.00 -9.73 -6.24
N VAL A 50 35.41 -10.05 -5.01
CA VAL A 50 36.23 -9.18 -4.15
C VAL A 50 37.62 -9.83 -4.01
N PRO A 51 38.73 -9.10 -4.21
CA PRO A 51 40.06 -9.69 -4.18
C PRO A 51 40.53 -9.99 -2.76
N ASN A 52 41.12 -11.17 -2.59
CA ASN A 52 41.83 -11.62 -1.40
C ASN A 52 43.02 -10.70 -1.09
N VAL A 53 43.06 -10.17 0.13
CA VAL A 53 44.28 -9.62 0.73
C VAL A 53 44.71 -10.57 1.83
N GLU A 54 45.83 -11.26 1.60
CA GLU A 54 46.55 -12.01 2.63
C GLU A 54 47.28 -11.04 3.57
N GLY A 55 47.12 -11.23 4.88
CA GLY A 55 47.85 -10.49 5.89
C GLY A 55 47.56 -11.04 7.29
N GLY A 56 48.54 -11.71 7.89
CA GLY A 56 48.36 -12.51 9.10
C GLY A 56 48.42 -11.78 10.45
N GLY A 57 48.29 -12.60 11.50
CA GLY A 57 48.80 -12.34 12.85
C GLY A 57 47.91 -11.51 13.79
N GLY A 58 47.20 -12.17 14.71
CA GLY A 58 46.51 -11.48 15.81
C GLY A 58 45.45 -12.31 16.53
N GLY A 59 45.87 -13.27 17.35
CA GLY A 59 44.98 -14.08 18.18
C GLY A 59 44.34 -13.31 19.34
N ALA A 60 43.16 -13.78 19.74
CA ALA A 60 42.43 -13.53 21.00
C ALA A 60 41.49 -12.31 21.13
N THR A 61 41.54 -11.27 20.29
CA THR A 61 40.55 -10.15 20.37
C THR A 61 39.41 -10.23 19.33
N GLY A 62 39.55 -11.05 18.28
CA GLY A 62 38.54 -11.16 17.21
C GLY A 62 37.26 -11.94 17.58
N ARG A 63 37.32 -12.86 18.55
CA ARG A 63 36.15 -13.68 18.94
C ARG A 63 35.11 -12.88 19.75
N SER A 64 35.53 -11.93 20.57
CA SER A 64 34.61 -11.06 21.32
C SER A 64 33.93 -10.05 20.39
N HIS A 65 34.65 -9.54 19.39
CA HIS A 65 34.10 -8.61 18.40
C HIS A 65 33.05 -9.27 17.49
N LEU A 66 33.31 -10.49 16.99
CA LEU A 66 32.33 -11.26 16.20
C LEU A 66 31.10 -11.68 17.02
N ALA A 67 31.26 -11.98 18.31
CA ALA A 67 30.13 -12.27 19.19
C ALA A 67 29.28 -11.02 19.46
N ALA A 68 29.92 -9.88 19.78
CA ALA A 68 29.23 -8.60 19.95
C ALA A 68 28.54 -8.13 18.68
N GLU A 69 29.14 -8.35 17.50
CA GLU A 69 28.53 -8.01 16.21
C GLU A 69 27.35 -8.95 15.87
N LYS A 70 27.45 -10.25 16.17
CA LYS A 70 26.32 -11.19 16.05
C LYS A 70 25.18 -10.84 17.02
N GLU A 71 25.51 -10.48 18.25
CA GLU A 71 24.56 -10.02 19.28
C GLU A 71 23.89 -8.71 18.83
N ALA A 72 24.66 -7.75 18.29
CA ALA A 72 24.15 -6.50 17.75
C ALA A 72 23.27 -6.71 16.51
N ARG A 73 23.64 -7.63 15.60
CA ARG A 73 22.81 -8.05 14.45
C ARG A 73 21.53 -8.75 14.89
N LYS A 74 21.59 -9.57 15.95
CA LYS A 74 20.42 -10.23 16.54
C LYS A 74 19.49 -9.23 17.23
N ARG A 75 20.04 -8.26 17.97
CA ARG A 75 19.29 -7.16 18.61
C ARG A 75 18.65 -6.23 17.59
N THR A 76 19.39 -5.83 16.54
CA THR A 76 18.85 -5.02 15.44
C THR A 76 17.81 -5.79 14.62
N GLY A 77 18.00 -7.09 14.40
CA GLY A 77 17.00 -7.96 13.78
C GLY A 77 15.71 -8.09 14.61
N GLN A 78 15.82 -8.26 15.93
CA GLN A 78 14.67 -8.30 16.84
C GLN A 78 13.96 -6.95 16.93
N ALA A 79 14.70 -5.84 16.98
CA ALA A 79 14.15 -4.49 16.96
C ALA A 79 13.42 -4.20 15.64
N LYS A 80 14.00 -4.60 14.50
CA LYS A 80 13.33 -4.52 13.19
C LYS A 80 12.07 -5.37 13.14
N LYS A 81 12.08 -6.56 13.75
CA LYS A 81 10.90 -7.44 13.78
C LYS A 81 9.74 -6.77 14.54
N LYS A 82 10.01 -6.24 15.74
CA LYS A 82 9.00 -5.52 16.54
C LYS A 82 8.45 -4.27 15.85
N ARG A 83 9.30 -3.55 15.11
CA ARG A 83 8.92 -2.31 14.39
C ARG A 83 7.74 -2.50 13.45
N TYR A 84 7.62 -3.68 12.82
CA TYR A 84 6.60 -3.93 11.81
C TYR A 84 5.42 -4.77 12.31
N ASP A 85 5.38 -5.16 13.58
CA ASP A 85 4.34 -6.06 14.09
C ASP A 85 2.93 -5.45 13.93
N LEU A 86 2.74 -4.17 14.30
CA LEU A 86 1.44 -3.49 14.16
C LEU A 86 1.06 -3.22 12.69
N PRO A 87 1.93 -2.66 11.82
CA PRO A 87 1.65 -2.55 10.39
C PRO A 87 1.32 -3.90 9.72
N ILE A 88 2.08 -4.96 10.02
CA ILE A 88 1.83 -6.29 9.47
C ILE A 88 0.47 -6.81 9.94
N ARG A 89 0.13 -6.62 11.22
CA ARG A 89 -1.17 -7.02 11.77
C ARG A 89 -2.32 -6.31 11.05
N LEU A 90 -2.23 -4.99 10.88
CA LEU A 90 -3.22 -4.20 10.12
C LEU A 90 -3.37 -4.71 8.67
N ILE A 91 -2.26 -4.84 7.94
CA ILE A 91 -2.30 -5.27 6.53
C ILE A 91 -2.88 -6.68 6.40
N LYS A 92 -2.57 -7.59 7.33
CA LYS A 92 -3.19 -8.92 7.36
C LYS A 92 -4.69 -8.85 7.57
N GLN A 93 -5.17 -8.02 8.50
CA GLN A 93 -6.60 -7.82 8.72
C GLN A 93 -7.28 -7.28 7.47
N LEU A 94 -6.70 -6.26 6.83
CA LEU A 94 -7.21 -5.68 5.58
C LEU A 94 -7.30 -6.72 4.44
N LEU A 95 -6.29 -7.59 4.32
CA LEU A 95 -6.26 -8.65 3.31
C LEU A 95 -7.26 -9.77 3.61
N SER A 96 -7.57 -10.03 4.88
CA SER A 96 -8.49 -11.09 5.30
C SER A 96 -9.95 -10.64 5.37
N ASP A 97 -10.23 -9.35 5.37
CA ASP A 97 -11.58 -8.80 5.52
C ASP A 97 -12.43 -9.02 4.24
N PRO A 98 -13.48 -9.86 4.28
CA PRO A 98 -14.33 -10.12 3.12
C PRO A 98 -15.08 -8.87 2.64
N ALA A 99 -15.36 -7.89 3.51
CA ALA A 99 -16.05 -6.66 3.14
C ALA A 99 -15.17 -5.72 2.29
N LEU A 100 -13.85 -5.92 2.33
CA LEU A 100 -12.89 -5.19 1.50
C LEU A 100 -12.55 -5.93 0.20
N HIS A 101 -13.09 -7.14 0.01
CA HIS A 101 -12.81 -7.98 -1.15
C HIS A 101 -13.89 -7.86 -2.23
N VAL A 102 -13.46 -7.63 -3.46
CA VAL A 102 -14.33 -7.61 -4.64
C VAL A 102 -14.14 -8.92 -5.41
N PRO A 103 -15.14 -9.83 -5.42
CA PRO A 103 -15.05 -11.09 -6.14
C PRO A 103 -15.18 -10.89 -7.65
N ALA A 104 -14.58 -11.79 -8.43
CA ALA A 104 -14.82 -11.82 -9.87
C ALA A 104 -16.20 -12.39 -10.18
N PRO A 105 -16.85 -11.91 -11.25
CA PRO A 105 -18.18 -12.37 -11.66
C PRO A 105 -18.10 -13.76 -12.32
N SER A 106 -16.94 -14.10 -12.88
CA SER A 106 -16.69 -15.39 -13.53
C SER A 106 -15.34 -15.93 -13.11
N LYS A 107 -15.30 -17.25 -12.90
CA LYS A 107 -14.08 -18.01 -12.62
C LYS A 107 -13.44 -18.59 -13.88
N GLU A 108 -14.08 -18.41 -15.03
CA GLU A 108 -13.70 -19.00 -16.32
C GLU A 108 -13.82 -17.96 -17.45
N GLY A 109 -13.10 -18.16 -18.55
CA GLY A 109 -13.18 -17.32 -19.74
C GLY A 109 -12.78 -15.85 -19.58
N TYR A 110 -12.31 -15.44 -18.40
CA TYR A 110 -12.03 -14.04 -18.07
C TYR A 110 -10.72 -13.53 -18.68
N ARG A 111 -9.76 -14.42 -18.97
CA ARG A 111 -8.46 -14.00 -19.49
C ARG A 111 -8.57 -13.60 -20.95
N ASN A 112 -8.37 -12.31 -21.21
CA ASN A 112 -8.30 -11.73 -22.55
C ASN A 112 -6.99 -12.06 -23.29
N LYS A 113 -6.04 -12.73 -22.64
CA LYS A 113 -4.71 -13.04 -23.16
C LYS A 113 -4.30 -14.46 -22.80
N ALA A 114 -3.66 -15.14 -23.75
CA ALA A 114 -3.00 -16.41 -23.54
C ALA A 114 -1.57 -16.41 -24.09
N LEU A 115 -0.77 -17.34 -23.57
CA LEU A 115 0.53 -17.74 -24.09
C LEU A 115 0.60 -19.27 -23.94
N TYR A 116 0.74 -19.98 -25.05
CA TYR A 116 0.84 -21.43 -25.09
C TYR A 116 2.11 -21.87 -25.78
N GLY A 117 2.80 -22.86 -25.20
CA GLY A 117 3.81 -23.62 -25.92
C GLY A 117 3.15 -24.47 -27.00
N LEU A 118 3.73 -24.51 -28.19
CA LEU A 118 3.20 -25.31 -29.31
C LEU A 118 3.60 -26.80 -29.22
N ASP A 119 4.27 -27.19 -28.14
CA ASP A 119 4.65 -28.55 -27.77
C ASP A 119 3.53 -29.33 -27.06
N THR A 120 2.72 -28.67 -26.21
CA THR A 120 1.82 -29.34 -25.26
C THR A 120 0.32 -29.30 -25.61
N CYS A 121 -0.15 -28.43 -26.49
CA CYS A 121 -1.58 -28.32 -26.90
C CYS A 121 -2.58 -28.08 -25.75
N GLU A 122 -2.16 -27.58 -24.60
CA GLU A 122 -3.07 -27.42 -23.45
C GLU A 122 -3.73 -26.04 -23.45
N THR A 123 -5.03 -25.99 -23.76
CA THR A 123 -5.86 -24.79 -23.56
C THR A 123 -6.34 -24.70 -22.12
N SER A 124 -6.67 -23.49 -21.65
CA SER A 124 -7.14 -23.26 -20.28
C SER A 124 -8.59 -22.78 -20.26
N ILE A 125 -9.41 -23.33 -19.35
CA ILE A 125 -10.77 -22.85 -19.08
C ILE A 125 -10.82 -21.38 -18.60
N LEU A 126 -9.70 -20.86 -18.09
CA LEU A 126 -9.59 -19.47 -17.64
C LEU A 126 -9.54 -18.48 -18.80
N VAL A 127 -9.18 -18.95 -19.99
CA VAL A 127 -8.94 -18.12 -21.17
C VAL A 127 -10.22 -17.94 -21.98
N ASN A 128 -10.43 -16.71 -22.46
CA ASN A 128 -11.53 -16.36 -23.32
C ASN A 128 -11.65 -17.36 -24.50
N PRO A 129 -12.84 -17.91 -24.79
CA PRO A 129 -13.01 -18.93 -25.84
C PRO A 129 -12.48 -18.52 -27.21
N THR A 130 -12.61 -17.25 -27.60
CA THR A 130 -12.08 -16.73 -28.87
C THR A 130 -10.56 -16.76 -28.90
N VAL A 131 -9.92 -16.38 -27.79
CA VAL A 131 -8.45 -16.43 -27.64
C VAL A 131 -7.96 -17.89 -27.67
N ASN A 132 -8.65 -18.80 -26.98
CA ASN A 132 -8.37 -20.24 -27.02
C ASN A 132 -8.49 -20.80 -28.44
N GLY A 133 -9.60 -20.50 -29.12
CA GLY A 133 -9.85 -20.95 -30.49
C GLY A 133 -8.78 -20.46 -31.47
N ALA A 134 -8.41 -19.19 -31.39
CA ALA A 134 -7.35 -18.60 -32.19
C ALA A 134 -6.00 -19.33 -32.00
N CYS A 135 -5.59 -19.60 -30.75
CA CYS A 135 -4.38 -20.36 -30.49
C CYS A 135 -4.46 -21.81 -30.99
N LYS A 136 -5.64 -22.44 -30.90
CA LYS A 136 -5.88 -23.80 -31.39
C LYS A 136 -5.73 -23.89 -32.92
N VAL A 137 -6.16 -22.87 -33.66
CA VAL A 137 -5.94 -22.79 -35.12
C VAL A 137 -4.45 -22.83 -35.46
N VAL A 138 -3.62 -22.08 -34.73
CA VAL A 138 -2.15 -22.11 -34.92
C VAL A 138 -1.60 -23.50 -34.59
N PHE A 139 -2.04 -24.10 -33.49
CA PHE A 139 -1.61 -25.44 -33.12
C PHE A 139 -1.97 -26.48 -34.20
N GLU A 140 -3.21 -26.48 -34.68
CA GLU A 140 -3.67 -27.38 -35.74
C GLU A 140 -2.89 -27.16 -37.05
N PHE A 141 -2.62 -25.91 -37.40
CA PHE A 141 -1.78 -25.55 -38.53
C PHE A 141 -0.37 -26.16 -38.40
N VAL A 142 0.28 -25.95 -37.25
CA VAL A 142 1.63 -26.48 -36.97
C VAL A 142 1.66 -28.01 -37.01
N CYS A 143 0.64 -28.69 -36.47
CA CYS A 143 0.63 -30.15 -36.38
C CYS A 143 0.20 -30.87 -37.66
N SER A 144 -0.65 -30.26 -38.49
CA SER A 144 -1.29 -30.96 -39.61
C SER A 144 -1.03 -30.36 -40.98
N ARG A 145 -0.55 -29.11 -41.06
CA ARG A 145 -0.42 -28.38 -42.34
C ARG A 145 0.98 -27.82 -42.59
N SER A 146 1.70 -27.46 -41.54
CA SER A 146 3.03 -26.86 -41.65
C SER A 146 4.00 -27.82 -42.33
N LYS A 147 4.68 -27.32 -43.37
CA LYS A 147 5.82 -27.94 -44.02
C LYS A 147 7.10 -27.81 -43.18
N LEU A 148 7.17 -26.80 -42.30
CA LEU A 148 8.26 -26.63 -41.35
C LEU A 148 8.12 -27.62 -40.19
N LYS A 149 9.26 -28.12 -39.70
CA LYS A 149 9.28 -29.05 -38.58
C LYS A 149 8.81 -28.39 -37.28
N ARG A 150 8.36 -29.22 -36.34
CA ARG A 150 7.82 -28.75 -35.05
C ARG A 150 8.81 -27.94 -34.21
N SER A 151 10.11 -28.23 -34.32
CA SER A 151 11.22 -27.51 -33.68
C SER A 151 11.29 -26.03 -34.06
N PHE A 152 10.78 -25.64 -35.23
CA PHE A 152 10.70 -24.24 -35.65
C PHE A 152 9.66 -23.44 -34.84
N TRP A 153 8.62 -24.07 -34.33
CA TRP A 153 7.48 -23.39 -33.71
C TRP A 153 7.60 -23.44 -32.18
N LEU A 154 7.77 -22.27 -31.54
CA LEU A 154 8.06 -22.19 -30.10
C LEU A 154 6.79 -21.96 -29.27
N ASP A 155 6.17 -20.80 -29.43
CA ASP A 155 4.95 -20.44 -28.72
C ASP A 155 4.02 -19.56 -29.53
N VAL A 156 2.76 -19.52 -29.09
CA VAL A 156 1.74 -18.60 -29.60
C VAL A 156 1.19 -17.78 -28.43
N SER A 157 1.13 -16.46 -28.62
CA SER A 157 0.40 -15.57 -27.73
C SER A 157 -0.72 -14.90 -28.50
N CYS A 158 -1.89 -14.83 -27.88
CA CYS A 158 -3.06 -14.17 -28.44
C CYS A 158 -3.66 -13.25 -27.39
N LYS A 159 -4.10 -12.07 -27.82
CA LYS A 159 -4.83 -11.08 -27.01
C LYS A 159 -6.10 -10.69 -27.73
N ILE A 160 -7.16 -10.41 -26.98
CA ILE A 160 -8.37 -9.76 -27.48
C ILE A 160 -8.59 -8.46 -26.71
N THR A 161 -8.87 -7.37 -27.42
CA THR A 161 -9.12 -6.06 -26.80
C THR A 161 -10.53 -5.97 -26.23
N ILE A 162 -10.85 -4.92 -25.46
CA ILE A 162 -12.23 -4.63 -25.04
C ILE A 162 -13.16 -4.47 -26.26
N GLY A 163 -12.63 -3.97 -27.38
CA GLY A 163 -13.37 -3.81 -28.63
C GLY A 163 -13.57 -5.11 -29.42
N GLY A 164 -12.93 -6.20 -29.01
CA GLY A 164 -12.99 -7.49 -29.71
C GLY A 164 -11.91 -7.67 -30.78
N ASP A 165 -11.03 -6.69 -30.99
CA ASP A 165 -9.90 -6.82 -31.92
C ASP A 165 -8.91 -7.86 -31.40
N ILE A 166 -8.40 -8.70 -32.29
CA ILE A 166 -7.49 -9.80 -31.96
C ILE A 166 -6.07 -9.45 -32.42
N MET A 167 -5.13 -9.63 -31.52
CA MET A 167 -3.69 -9.55 -31.78
C MET A 167 -3.06 -10.92 -31.53
N MET A 168 -2.24 -11.37 -32.47
CA MET A 168 -1.50 -12.62 -32.32
C MET A 168 0.00 -12.39 -32.52
N LYS A 169 0.77 -13.11 -31.71
CA LYS A 169 2.21 -13.23 -31.83
C LYS A 169 2.58 -14.71 -31.89
N VAL A 170 3.35 -15.11 -32.90
CA VAL A 170 3.93 -16.46 -32.99
C VAL A 170 5.44 -16.36 -32.84
N ALA A 171 6.00 -17.03 -31.84
CA ALA A 171 7.45 -17.12 -31.67
C ALA A 171 8.01 -18.32 -32.43
N VAL A 172 9.10 -18.10 -33.16
CA VAL A 172 9.73 -19.11 -34.01
C VAL A 172 11.24 -19.18 -33.80
N ASP A 173 11.82 -20.34 -34.05
CA ASP A 173 13.27 -20.60 -34.07
C ASP A 173 13.76 -20.57 -35.52
N GLU A 174 14.20 -19.40 -35.98
CA GLU A 174 14.60 -19.22 -37.38
C GLU A 174 15.83 -20.07 -37.73
N GLU A 175 16.73 -20.30 -36.78
CA GLU A 175 17.92 -21.11 -36.98
C GLU A 175 17.55 -22.59 -37.21
N ALA A 176 16.66 -23.15 -36.37
CA ALA A 176 16.14 -24.49 -36.58
C ALA A 176 15.43 -24.64 -37.92
N GLY A 177 14.62 -23.64 -38.31
CA GLY A 177 13.93 -23.63 -39.60
C GLY A 177 14.90 -23.69 -40.79
N ARG A 178 15.97 -22.87 -40.77
CA ARG A 178 16.97 -22.81 -41.84
C ARG A 178 17.83 -24.07 -41.93
N GLU A 179 18.13 -24.71 -40.82
CA GLU A 179 18.87 -25.98 -40.80
C GLU A 179 18.03 -27.14 -41.35
N GLU A 180 16.74 -27.15 -41.05
CA GLU A 180 15.87 -28.30 -41.28
C GLU A 180 15.13 -28.27 -42.61
N GLU A 181 15.02 -27.09 -43.25
CA GLU A 181 14.34 -26.87 -44.53
C GLU A 181 15.28 -26.17 -45.54
N PRO A 182 15.84 -26.89 -46.53
CA PRO A 182 16.75 -26.33 -47.54
C PRO A 182 16.18 -25.15 -48.34
N LYS A 183 14.85 -25.04 -48.46
CA LYS A 183 14.15 -23.93 -49.12
C LYS A 183 13.42 -23.04 -48.12
N PHE A 184 14.00 -22.84 -46.93
CA PHE A 184 13.34 -22.17 -45.81
C PHE A 184 12.65 -20.86 -46.19
N ASP A 185 13.31 -19.95 -46.92
CA ASP A 185 12.72 -18.65 -47.24
C ASP A 185 11.50 -18.73 -48.19
N GLU A 186 11.46 -19.74 -49.07
CA GLU A 186 10.30 -20.01 -49.95
C GLU A 186 9.16 -20.62 -49.13
N VAL A 187 9.45 -21.69 -48.39
CA VAL A 187 8.49 -22.39 -47.54
C VAL A 187 7.91 -21.45 -46.49
N TRP A 188 8.74 -20.68 -45.79
CA TRP A 188 8.30 -19.74 -44.76
C TRP A 188 7.38 -18.64 -45.30
N ARG A 189 7.61 -18.18 -46.54
CA ARG A 189 6.71 -17.21 -47.19
C ARG A 189 5.31 -17.81 -47.44
N GLU A 190 5.25 -19.05 -47.89
CA GLU A 190 3.99 -19.78 -48.10
C GLU A 190 3.28 -20.09 -46.77
N GLU A 191 4.03 -20.52 -45.76
CA GLU A 191 3.54 -20.80 -44.41
C GLU A 191 2.93 -19.56 -43.76
N LYS A 192 3.60 -18.39 -43.86
CA LYS A 192 3.05 -17.12 -43.37
C LYS A 192 1.71 -16.79 -44.03
N SER A 193 1.65 -16.89 -45.35
CA SER A 193 0.42 -16.58 -46.11
C SER A 193 -0.72 -17.54 -45.70
N SER A 194 -0.42 -18.84 -45.63
CA SER A 194 -1.38 -19.87 -45.23
C SER A 194 -1.88 -19.68 -43.80
N LEU A 195 -0.99 -19.30 -42.87
CA LEU A 195 -1.32 -19.02 -41.49
C LEU A 195 -2.24 -17.80 -41.38
N ILE A 196 -1.94 -16.72 -42.10
CA ILE A 196 -2.78 -15.50 -42.14
C ILE A 196 -4.17 -15.86 -42.66
N ASP A 197 -4.27 -16.56 -43.79
CA ASP A 197 -5.55 -16.94 -44.39
C ASP A 197 -6.40 -17.78 -43.42
N LEU A 198 -5.78 -18.71 -42.69
CA LEU A 198 -6.50 -19.54 -41.71
C LEU A 198 -6.97 -18.76 -40.49
N LEU A 199 -6.16 -17.84 -40.00
CA LEU A 199 -6.53 -16.98 -38.88
C LEU A 199 -7.67 -16.03 -39.28
N LEU A 200 -7.61 -15.45 -40.48
CA LEU A 200 -8.69 -14.59 -40.99
C LEU A 200 -9.97 -15.35 -41.30
N LEU A 201 -9.86 -16.59 -41.75
CA LEU A 201 -11.00 -17.48 -41.90
C LEU A 201 -11.65 -17.82 -40.55
N PHE A 202 -10.82 -18.01 -39.51
CA PHE A 202 -11.32 -18.21 -38.14
C PHE A 202 -12.03 -16.95 -37.60
N SER A 203 -11.44 -15.77 -37.81
CA SER A 203 -12.06 -14.51 -37.38
C SER A 203 -11.53 -13.31 -38.19
N PRO A 204 -12.41 -12.46 -38.76
CA PRO A 204 -12.00 -11.21 -39.39
C PRO A 204 -11.56 -10.14 -38.36
N ALA A 205 -11.66 -10.43 -37.06
CA ALA A 205 -11.27 -9.51 -35.99
C ALA A 205 -9.76 -9.42 -35.76
N PHE A 206 -8.94 -10.23 -36.43
CA PHE A 206 -7.49 -10.03 -36.40
C PHE A 206 -7.12 -8.66 -36.97
N LYS A 207 -6.37 -7.88 -36.18
CA LYS A 207 -5.84 -6.56 -36.55
C LYS A 207 -4.32 -6.50 -36.56
N CYS A 208 -3.67 -7.46 -35.89
CA CYS A 208 -2.22 -7.57 -35.86
C CYS A 208 -1.85 -9.05 -35.77
N ILE A 209 -1.04 -9.53 -36.71
CA ILE A 209 -0.35 -10.82 -36.61
C ILE A 209 1.15 -10.55 -36.74
N ALA A 210 1.87 -10.86 -35.68
CA ALA A 210 3.30 -10.65 -35.56
C ALA A 210 4.05 -11.98 -35.44
N VAL A 211 5.25 -12.04 -35.99
CA VAL A 211 6.20 -13.13 -35.78
C VAL A 211 7.38 -12.61 -34.98
N HIS A 212 7.71 -13.30 -33.90
CA HIS A 212 8.87 -13.00 -33.06
C HIS A 212 9.94 -14.06 -33.30
N ARG A 213 11.03 -13.68 -33.97
CA ARG A 213 12.05 -14.62 -34.42
C ARG A 213 13.18 -14.72 -33.42
N SER A 214 13.47 -15.93 -32.97
CA SER A 214 14.68 -16.22 -32.21
C SER A 214 15.83 -16.42 -33.19
N ARG A 215 16.95 -15.76 -32.92
CA ARG A 215 18.20 -15.93 -33.65
C ARG A 215 19.12 -16.99 -33.04
N ARG A 216 18.63 -17.71 -32.03
CA ARG A 216 19.40 -18.72 -31.29
C ARG A 216 18.57 -19.97 -31.14
N ARG A 217 19.12 -21.09 -31.61
CA ARG A 217 18.49 -22.39 -31.55
C ARG A 217 18.04 -22.79 -30.15
N GLY A 218 16.80 -23.22 -30.03
CA GLY A 218 16.16 -23.68 -28.79
C GLY A 218 15.93 -22.58 -27.75
N VAL A 219 16.24 -21.33 -28.07
CA VAL A 219 16.08 -20.18 -27.17
C VAL A 219 14.86 -19.39 -27.60
N LYS A 220 14.02 -18.96 -26.65
CA LYS A 220 12.91 -18.08 -26.94
C LYS A 220 13.40 -16.65 -27.24
N PRO A 221 12.72 -15.92 -28.14
CA PRO A 221 13.09 -14.54 -28.41
C PRO A 221 13.04 -13.65 -27.16
N THR A 222 13.94 -12.66 -27.08
CA THR A 222 13.93 -11.66 -25.99
C THR A 222 13.02 -10.50 -26.34
N LYS A 223 12.58 -9.72 -25.34
CA LYS A 223 11.71 -8.54 -25.56
C LYS A 223 12.39 -7.40 -26.32
N GLU A 224 13.69 -7.46 -26.52
CA GLU A 224 14.48 -6.47 -27.26
C GLU A 224 14.54 -6.79 -28.76
N GLU A 225 14.27 -8.04 -29.13
CA GLU A 225 14.22 -8.46 -30.52
C GLU A 225 12.96 -7.90 -31.21
N GLU A 226 13.11 -7.54 -32.49
CA GLU A 226 12.04 -6.93 -33.25
C GLU A 226 11.01 -7.96 -33.72
N HIS A 227 9.77 -7.49 -33.85
CA HIS A 227 8.68 -8.27 -34.41
C HIS A 227 8.60 -8.01 -35.92
N GLU A 228 8.44 -9.06 -36.71
CA GLU A 228 7.97 -8.93 -38.08
C GLU A 228 6.44 -8.88 -38.05
N ILE A 229 5.84 -7.77 -38.49
CA ILE A 229 4.40 -7.71 -38.70
C ILE A 229 4.09 -8.37 -40.03
N ILE A 230 3.35 -9.49 -39.99
CA ILE A 230 3.01 -10.26 -41.18
C ILE A 230 1.60 -9.96 -41.68
N TYR A 231 0.75 -9.36 -40.83
CA TYR A 231 -0.57 -8.88 -41.21
C TYR A 231 -1.04 -7.74 -40.28
N GLY A 232 -1.70 -6.74 -40.86
CA GLY A 232 -2.34 -5.64 -40.15
C GLY A 232 -1.37 -4.60 -39.59
N ASP A 233 -1.78 -3.92 -38.54
CA ASP A 233 -1.05 -2.82 -37.90
C ASP A 233 -0.02 -3.34 -36.88
N PRO A 234 1.03 -2.57 -36.56
CA PRO A 234 2.06 -2.98 -35.59
C PRO A 234 1.58 -3.02 -34.13
N TYR A 235 0.36 -2.54 -33.87
CA TYR A 235 -0.31 -2.54 -32.57
C TYR A 235 -1.82 -2.73 -32.78
N VAL A 236 -2.55 -2.99 -31.70
CA VAL A 236 -4.02 -2.92 -31.68
C VAL A 236 -4.48 -1.75 -30.84
N MET A 237 -5.70 -1.26 -31.12
CA MET A 237 -6.33 -0.23 -30.31
C MET A 237 -7.05 -0.89 -29.12
N GLU A 238 -6.46 -0.77 -27.94
CA GLU A 238 -7.10 -1.11 -26.68
C GLU A 238 -7.91 0.07 -26.14
N LYS A 239 -8.76 -0.16 -25.14
CA LYS A 239 -9.44 0.90 -24.39
C LYS A 239 -9.05 0.86 -22.92
N THR A 240 -8.86 2.03 -22.34
CA THR A 240 -8.85 2.17 -20.88
C THR A 240 -10.22 1.77 -20.30
N PRO A 241 -10.31 1.47 -19.00
CA PRO A 241 -11.59 1.19 -18.35
C PRO A 241 -12.68 2.25 -18.52
N ASN A 242 -12.29 3.52 -18.68
CA ASN A 242 -13.20 4.64 -18.97
C ASN A 242 -13.31 4.99 -20.46
N GLY A 243 -12.81 4.14 -21.36
CA GLY A 243 -13.11 4.18 -22.79
C GLY A 243 -12.13 4.95 -23.68
N ILE A 244 -10.99 5.43 -23.15
CA ILE A 244 -9.97 6.10 -23.96
C ILE A 244 -9.21 5.07 -24.78
N SER A 245 -9.17 5.24 -26.09
CA SER A 245 -8.44 4.36 -26.98
C SER A 245 -6.93 4.60 -26.92
N PHE A 246 -6.14 3.53 -26.95
CA PHE A 246 -4.69 3.59 -26.96
C PHE A 246 -4.07 2.41 -27.71
N ALA A 247 -2.97 2.66 -28.41
CA ALA A 247 -2.13 1.67 -29.06
C ALA A 247 -1.47 0.75 -28.03
N LEU A 248 -1.58 -0.55 -28.27
CA LEU A 248 -1.00 -1.63 -27.48
C LEU A 248 -0.18 -2.56 -28.39
N SER A 249 1.13 -2.58 -28.20
CA SER A 249 2.06 -3.45 -28.95
C SER A 249 2.01 -4.92 -28.48
N PRO A 250 2.50 -5.88 -29.31
CA PRO A 250 2.47 -7.33 -29.00
C PRO A 250 3.00 -7.72 -27.62
N ASP A 251 4.14 -7.17 -27.21
CA ASP A 251 4.79 -7.52 -25.94
C ASP A 251 4.52 -6.53 -24.80
N THR A 252 3.76 -5.47 -25.06
CA THR A 252 3.37 -4.53 -24.01
C THR A 252 2.41 -5.19 -23.03
N PHE A 253 2.62 -4.85 -21.76
CA PHE A 253 1.78 -5.29 -20.66
C PHE A 253 0.39 -4.69 -20.81
N CYS A 254 -0.63 -5.54 -20.65
CA CYS A 254 -2.02 -5.15 -20.49
C CYS A 254 -2.59 -6.04 -19.38
N GLU A 255 -3.62 -5.55 -18.71
CA GLU A 255 -4.32 -6.38 -17.75
C GLU A 255 -4.99 -7.56 -18.43
N VAL A 256 -5.06 -8.68 -17.72
CA VAL A 256 -5.58 -9.93 -18.29
C VAL A 256 -7.08 -10.10 -18.09
N ASN A 257 -7.69 -9.31 -17.21
CA ASN A 257 -9.09 -9.45 -16.81
C ASN A 257 -9.77 -8.09 -16.92
N HIS A 258 -10.32 -7.78 -18.10
CA HIS A 258 -10.96 -6.48 -18.37
C HIS A 258 -12.07 -6.13 -17.39
N TYR A 259 -12.82 -7.13 -16.91
CA TYR A 259 -13.88 -6.90 -15.94
C TYR A 259 -13.29 -6.38 -14.62
N MET A 260 -12.31 -7.10 -14.07
CA MET A 260 -11.69 -6.71 -12.80
C MET A 260 -10.81 -5.47 -12.93
N GLU A 261 -10.19 -5.24 -14.08
CA GLU A 261 -9.45 -4.00 -14.38
C GLU A 261 -10.35 -2.77 -14.21
N ARG A 262 -11.63 -2.84 -14.63
CA ARG A 262 -12.57 -1.74 -14.41
C ARG A 262 -12.78 -1.44 -12.94
N HIS A 263 -12.98 -2.46 -12.11
CA HIS A 263 -13.16 -2.28 -10.66
C HIS A 263 -11.91 -1.72 -9.98
N VAL A 264 -10.74 -2.24 -10.33
CA VAL A 264 -9.44 -1.74 -9.84
C VAL A 264 -9.26 -0.28 -10.25
N PHE A 265 -9.45 0.04 -11.53
CA PHE A 265 -9.32 1.41 -12.04
C PHE A 265 -10.32 2.36 -11.40
N HIS A 266 -11.59 1.97 -11.22
CA HIS A 266 -12.59 2.81 -10.56
C HIS A 266 -12.17 3.14 -9.13
N PHE A 267 -11.65 2.17 -8.37
CA PHE A 267 -11.15 2.42 -7.03
C PHE A 267 -9.92 3.34 -7.03
N ILE A 268 -8.97 3.13 -7.95
CA ILE A 268 -7.80 4.01 -8.11
C ILE A 268 -8.24 5.43 -8.46
N ASN A 269 -9.08 5.58 -9.48
CA ASN A 269 -9.59 6.88 -9.91
C ASN A 269 -10.33 7.58 -8.76
N HIS A 270 -11.26 6.89 -8.08
CA HIS A 270 -11.95 7.44 -6.93
C HIS A 270 -10.98 7.92 -5.85
N SER A 271 -9.98 7.10 -5.50
CA SER A 271 -8.95 7.45 -4.52
C SER A 271 -8.15 8.68 -4.92
N CYS A 272 -7.79 8.82 -6.19
CA CYS A 272 -7.09 9.98 -6.70
C CYS A 272 -7.98 11.24 -6.74
N GLN A 273 -9.27 11.11 -7.13
CA GLN A 273 -10.21 12.24 -7.15
C GLN A 273 -10.53 12.74 -5.74
N GLU A 274 -10.69 11.83 -4.78
CA GLU A 274 -10.84 12.16 -3.36
C GLU A 274 -9.63 12.96 -2.85
N ALA A 275 -8.41 12.53 -3.21
CA ALA A 275 -7.19 13.27 -2.88
C ALA A 275 -7.15 14.66 -3.53
N CYS A 276 -7.55 14.78 -4.80
CA CYS A 276 -7.65 16.07 -5.48
C CYS A 276 -8.66 17.01 -4.79
N ALA A 277 -9.83 16.49 -4.40
CA ALA A 277 -10.85 17.27 -3.69
C ALA A 277 -10.34 17.75 -2.33
N ALA A 278 -9.66 16.88 -1.57
CA ALA A 278 -9.08 17.23 -0.28
C ALA A 278 -7.99 18.31 -0.40
N LEU A 279 -7.12 18.20 -1.42
CA LEU A 279 -6.08 19.20 -1.69
C LEU A 279 -6.68 20.54 -2.14
N LYS A 280 -7.71 20.51 -2.99
CA LYS A 280 -8.42 21.72 -3.44
C LYS A 280 -9.04 22.49 -2.26
N ALA A 281 -9.58 21.77 -1.29
CA ALA A 281 -10.14 22.37 -0.07
C ALA A 281 -9.07 23.00 0.84
N LYS A 282 -7.83 22.49 0.82
CA LYS A 282 -6.72 22.98 1.65
C LYS A 282 -5.99 24.17 1.02
N ASP A 283 -5.67 24.10 -0.27
CA ASP A 283 -4.73 25.02 -0.93
C ASP A 283 -5.41 26.05 -1.86
N GLY A 284 -6.70 26.32 -1.66
CA GLY A 284 -7.40 27.41 -2.35
C GLY A 284 -7.60 27.22 -3.86
N GLY A 285 -7.48 25.99 -4.38
CA GLY A 285 -7.85 25.67 -5.77
C GLY A 285 -6.76 25.09 -6.67
N SER A 286 -5.51 25.00 -6.22
CA SER A 286 -4.41 24.45 -7.02
C SER A 286 -4.65 22.98 -7.37
N ARG A 287 -4.62 22.64 -8.66
CA ARG A 287 -4.72 21.25 -9.13
C ARG A 287 -3.39 20.53 -8.93
N PRO A 288 -3.37 19.29 -8.40
CA PRO A 288 -2.13 18.56 -8.20
C PRO A 288 -1.51 18.05 -9.50
N LEU A 289 -0.23 17.72 -9.45
CA LEU A 289 0.45 16.86 -10.43
C LEU A 289 0.05 15.40 -10.17
N LEU A 290 -0.31 14.67 -11.22
CA LEU A 290 -0.43 13.20 -11.17
C LEU A 290 0.89 12.56 -11.59
N LEU A 291 1.48 11.74 -10.72
CA LEU A 291 2.59 10.87 -11.07
C LEU A 291 2.07 9.44 -11.25
N THR A 292 2.17 8.90 -12.46
CA THR A 292 1.87 7.50 -12.74
C THR A 292 3.14 6.67 -12.86
N MET A 293 3.15 5.45 -12.31
CA MET A 293 4.30 4.56 -12.38
C MET A 293 3.93 3.10 -12.66
N GLY A 294 4.86 2.37 -13.27
CA GLY A 294 4.76 0.92 -13.43
C GLY A 294 4.69 0.47 -14.90
N ARG A 295 4.18 -0.73 -15.15
CA ARG A 295 4.09 -1.28 -16.53
C ARG A 295 2.74 -1.03 -17.19
N ASN A 296 1.70 -0.75 -16.41
CA ASN A 296 0.37 -0.42 -16.90
C ASN A 296 0.17 1.10 -17.14
N ILE A 297 1.27 1.84 -17.36
CA ILE A 297 1.22 3.30 -17.45
C ILE A 297 0.35 3.80 -18.59
N ASN A 298 0.20 3.06 -19.70
CA ASN A 298 -0.69 3.45 -20.80
C ASN A 298 -2.15 3.52 -20.32
N SER A 299 -2.71 2.40 -19.85
CA SER A 299 -4.10 2.36 -19.36
C SER A 299 -4.32 3.35 -18.21
N LEU A 300 -3.40 3.35 -17.23
CA LEU A 300 -3.53 4.13 -16.01
C LEU A 300 -3.42 5.65 -16.25
N SER A 301 -2.39 6.11 -16.97
CA SER A 301 -2.16 7.54 -17.19
C SER A 301 -3.24 8.17 -18.06
N LEU A 302 -3.60 7.51 -19.17
CA LEU A 302 -4.62 7.98 -20.10
C LEU A 302 -6.00 7.97 -19.44
N GLY A 303 -6.31 6.93 -18.68
CA GLY A 303 -7.57 6.82 -17.95
C GLY A 303 -7.72 7.88 -16.86
N LEU A 304 -6.70 8.08 -16.01
CA LEU A 304 -6.77 9.08 -14.94
C LEU A 304 -6.72 10.52 -15.47
N MET A 305 -5.95 10.77 -16.53
CA MET A 305 -5.90 12.08 -17.17
C MET A 305 -7.26 12.49 -17.73
N SER A 306 -7.95 11.58 -18.41
CA SER A 306 -9.28 11.85 -18.97
C SER A 306 -10.37 12.02 -17.90
N ALA A 307 -10.19 11.44 -16.70
CA ALA A 307 -11.06 11.69 -15.56
C ALA A 307 -10.92 13.11 -14.99
N GLY A 308 -9.83 13.82 -15.30
CA GLY A 308 -9.60 15.21 -14.89
C GLY A 308 -9.14 15.37 -13.43
N GLY A 309 -9.12 16.61 -12.95
CA GLY A 309 -8.72 16.96 -11.57
C GLY A 309 -7.24 17.34 -11.40
N PHE A 310 -6.37 16.97 -12.34
CA PHE A 310 -4.93 17.23 -12.29
C PHE A 310 -4.54 18.45 -13.14
N ALA A 311 -3.46 19.13 -12.75
CA ALA A 311 -2.85 20.20 -13.56
C ALA A 311 -2.06 19.62 -14.73
N ARG A 312 -1.33 18.51 -14.47
CA ARG A 312 -0.50 17.79 -15.42
C ARG A 312 -0.32 16.35 -14.96
N VAL A 313 0.05 15.48 -15.89
CA VAL A 313 0.34 14.06 -15.65
C VAL A 313 1.77 13.76 -16.07
N VAL A 314 2.53 13.12 -15.19
CA VAL A 314 3.89 12.63 -15.44
C VAL A 314 3.86 11.11 -15.32
N SER A 315 4.46 10.40 -16.27
CA SER A 315 4.50 8.94 -16.29
C SER A 315 5.94 8.42 -16.27
N ILE A 316 6.22 7.48 -15.36
CA ILE A 316 7.56 6.90 -15.19
C ILE A 316 7.49 5.38 -15.29
N THR A 317 8.26 4.79 -16.20
CA THR A 317 8.36 3.34 -16.33
C THR A 317 9.78 2.87 -16.62
N HIS A 318 10.16 1.76 -15.98
CA HIS A 318 11.40 1.05 -16.31
C HIS A 318 11.26 0.14 -17.54
N CYS A 319 10.07 0.06 -18.16
CA CYS A 319 9.81 -0.83 -19.28
C CYS A 319 9.85 -0.06 -20.61
N PRO A 320 10.86 -0.30 -21.48
CA PRO A 320 10.98 0.42 -22.75
C PRO A 320 9.77 0.25 -23.68
N LEU A 321 9.12 -0.92 -23.65
CA LEU A 321 7.92 -1.20 -24.47
C LEU A 321 6.73 -0.36 -24.04
N ALA A 322 6.42 -0.33 -22.74
CA ALA A 322 5.32 0.50 -22.22
C ALA A 322 5.56 1.99 -22.48
N HIS A 323 6.82 2.42 -22.41
CA HIS A 323 7.22 3.78 -22.74
C HIS A 323 7.03 4.10 -24.23
N ARG A 324 7.48 3.23 -25.14
CA ARG A 324 7.30 3.41 -26.59
C ARG A 324 5.83 3.53 -26.97
N ASP A 325 4.98 2.66 -26.41
CA ASP A 325 3.54 2.73 -26.65
C ASP A 325 2.95 4.04 -26.12
N LEU A 326 3.41 4.52 -24.96
CA LEU A 326 2.96 5.81 -24.44
C LEU A 326 3.36 6.97 -25.37
N GLU A 327 4.56 6.95 -25.95
CA GLU A 327 4.98 7.97 -26.92
C GLU A 327 4.11 7.98 -28.19
N ILE A 328 3.66 6.80 -28.65
CA ILE A 328 2.70 6.69 -29.76
C ILE A 328 1.36 7.30 -29.33
N ASN A 329 0.85 6.90 -28.16
CA ASN A 329 -0.44 7.34 -27.64
C ASN A 329 -0.52 8.84 -27.42
N LEU A 330 0.54 9.47 -26.92
CA LEU A 330 0.59 10.92 -26.70
C LEU A 330 0.60 11.72 -28.01
N LYS A 331 1.08 11.15 -29.12
CA LYS A 331 1.07 11.82 -30.43
C LYS A 331 -0.29 11.70 -31.11
N GLU A 332 -0.96 10.56 -30.94
CA GLU A 332 -2.15 10.16 -31.68
C GLU A 332 -3.47 10.65 -31.03
N ILE A 333 -3.48 11.01 -29.73
CA ILE A 333 -4.70 11.39 -29.00
C ILE A 333 -4.82 12.93 -28.92
N PRO A 334 -5.74 13.57 -29.68
CA PRO A 334 -5.88 15.03 -29.71
C PRO A 334 -6.36 15.61 -28.36
N GLY A 335 -5.81 16.76 -27.97
CA GLY A 335 -6.14 17.43 -26.69
C GLY A 335 -5.36 16.91 -25.48
N LEU A 336 -4.61 15.83 -25.67
CA LEU A 336 -3.68 15.28 -24.70
C LEU A 336 -2.32 16.00 -24.80
N ILE A 337 -2.29 17.26 -24.37
CA ILE A 337 -1.05 18.03 -24.37
C ILE A 337 -0.16 17.49 -23.25
N SER A 338 1.02 16.96 -23.59
CA SER A 338 2.08 16.83 -22.59
C SER A 338 2.40 18.24 -22.11
N GLY A 339 2.09 18.57 -20.86
CA GLY A 339 2.83 19.64 -20.22
C GLY A 339 4.31 19.28 -20.31
N ASP A 340 5.13 20.18 -20.89
CA ASP A 340 6.58 20.03 -21.03
C ASP A 340 7.19 19.33 -19.80
N ASP A 341 8.03 18.31 -20.05
CA ASP A 341 8.79 17.49 -19.09
C ASP A 341 8.24 16.09 -18.74
N ASN A 342 8.01 15.23 -19.74
CA ASN A 342 8.09 13.78 -19.51
C ASN A 342 9.51 13.43 -19.00
N LEU A 343 9.70 13.31 -17.68
CA LEU A 343 10.93 12.78 -17.09
C LEU A 343 11.04 11.28 -17.41
N LEU A 344 11.66 11.03 -18.56
CA LEU A 344 11.96 9.73 -19.12
C LEU A 344 12.97 8.99 -18.27
N VAL A 345 12.51 8.11 -17.37
CA VAL A 345 13.41 7.27 -16.57
C VAL A 345 13.30 5.81 -16.95
N ARG A 346 14.21 5.37 -17.83
CA ARG A 346 14.28 4.01 -18.39
C ARG A 346 14.87 2.94 -17.46
N GLN A 347 15.29 3.29 -16.24
CA GLN A 347 15.96 2.35 -15.32
C GLN A 347 15.25 2.28 -13.96
N LYS A 348 15.00 1.07 -13.47
CA LYS A 348 14.24 0.81 -12.22
C LYS A 348 14.89 1.45 -10.98
N ASN A 349 16.23 1.45 -10.90
CA ASN A 349 16.99 2.05 -9.81
C ASN A 349 16.96 3.59 -9.81
N LYS A 350 16.66 4.21 -10.95
CA LYS A 350 16.61 5.66 -11.14
C LYS A 350 15.23 6.27 -10.91
N ILE A 351 14.18 5.45 -10.70
CA ILE A 351 12.83 5.95 -10.42
C ILE A 351 12.82 6.89 -9.22
N GLY A 352 13.60 6.58 -8.17
CA GLY A 352 13.73 7.46 -7.01
C GLY A 352 14.33 8.83 -7.35
N GLU A 353 15.34 8.89 -8.21
CA GLU A 353 15.95 10.14 -8.68
C GLU A 353 14.95 10.99 -9.46
N ALA A 354 14.16 10.33 -10.32
CA ALA A 354 13.10 10.95 -11.11
C ALA A 354 12.04 11.64 -10.22
N ILE A 355 11.60 10.95 -9.16
CA ILE A 355 10.63 11.50 -8.20
C ILE A 355 11.20 12.75 -7.53
N MET A 356 12.49 12.75 -7.20
CA MET A 356 13.13 13.89 -6.55
C MET A 356 13.28 15.11 -7.48
N GLN A 357 13.36 14.89 -8.80
CA GLN A 357 13.43 15.93 -9.83
C GLN A 357 12.07 16.58 -10.14
N LEU A 358 10.95 16.01 -9.68
CA LEU A 358 9.65 16.64 -9.82
C LEU A 358 9.63 18.00 -9.10
N PRO A 359 8.87 18.98 -9.60
CA PRO A 359 8.84 20.30 -9.01
C PRO A 359 8.18 20.27 -7.61
N ASP A 360 8.61 21.20 -6.75
CA ASP A 360 8.11 21.36 -5.39
C ASP A 360 6.94 22.38 -5.29
N ASP A 361 6.52 22.94 -6.42
CA ASP A 361 5.56 24.05 -6.53
C ASP A 361 4.09 23.64 -6.43
N CYS A 362 3.80 22.34 -6.46
CA CYS A 362 2.43 21.82 -6.40
C CYS A 362 2.37 20.48 -5.63
N PRO A 363 1.22 20.14 -5.04
CA PRO A 363 0.98 18.81 -4.50
C PRO A 363 1.08 17.72 -5.58
N ILE A 364 1.57 16.54 -5.21
CA ILE A 364 1.72 15.37 -6.06
C ILE A 364 0.82 14.25 -5.53
N VAL A 365 -0.02 13.72 -6.41
CA VAL A 365 -0.78 12.48 -6.23
C VAL A 365 -0.10 11.40 -7.05
N VAL A 366 0.23 10.27 -6.44
CA VAL A 366 0.92 9.16 -7.11
C VAL A 366 -0.06 8.02 -7.34
N ALA A 367 -0.10 7.45 -8.54
CA ALA A 367 -0.77 6.20 -8.84
C ALA A 367 0.25 5.21 -9.41
N VAL A 368 0.49 4.09 -8.72
CA VAL A 368 1.58 3.18 -9.08
C VAL A 368 1.12 1.74 -9.13
N THR A 369 1.48 1.06 -10.23
CA THR A 369 1.31 -0.39 -10.41
C THR A 369 2.62 -1.11 -10.18
N ALA A 370 2.69 -1.91 -9.11
CA ALA A 370 3.86 -2.73 -8.81
C ALA A 370 3.74 -4.13 -9.40
N GLY A 371 4.83 -4.58 -10.03
CA GLY A 371 4.97 -5.99 -10.39
C GLY A 371 5.18 -6.86 -9.15
N ARG A 372 5.35 -8.18 -9.37
CA ARG A 372 5.53 -9.18 -8.28
C ARG A 372 6.69 -8.89 -7.31
N GLY A 373 7.69 -8.10 -7.73
CA GLY A 373 8.81 -7.71 -6.87
C GLY A 373 8.52 -6.51 -5.95
N GLY A 374 7.34 -5.89 -6.05
CA GLY A 374 7.00 -4.65 -5.36
C GLY A 374 7.77 -3.43 -5.89
N LEU A 375 7.76 -2.36 -5.10
CA LEU A 375 8.54 -1.15 -5.33
C LEU A 375 10.04 -1.39 -5.07
N HIS A 376 10.87 -0.61 -5.74
CA HIS A 376 12.30 -0.55 -5.41
C HIS A 376 12.50 0.29 -4.14
N ALA A 377 13.48 -0.06 -3.30
CA ALA A 377 13.75 0.65 -2.05
C ALA A 377 13.98 2.16 -2.27
N ASN A 378 14.74 2.54 -3.31
CA ASN A 378 14.95 3.96 -3.66
C ASN A 378 13.66 4.69 -4.02
N THR A 379 12.67 3.99 -4.59
CA THR A 379 11.35 4.58 -4.88
C THR A 379 10.62 4.89 -3.58
N ILE A 380 10.57 3.95 -2.63
CA ILE A 380 9.96 4.18 -1.31
C ILE A 380 10.65 5.33 -0.58
N VAL A 381 11.99 5.34 -0.56
CA VAL A 381 12.77 6.43 0.06
C VAL A 381 12.45 7.78 -0.59
N ALA A 382 12.37 7.85 -1.92
CA ALA A 382 12.02 9.09 -2.62
C ALA A 382 10.59 9.56 -2.31
N LEU A 383 9.60 8.64 -2.31
CA LEU A 383 8.22 8.94 -1.92
C LEU A 383 8.12 9.47 -0.48
N LYS A 384 8.93 8.93 0.45
CA LYS A 384 8.97 9.42 1.84
C LYS A 384 9.66 10.79 1.95
N LYS A 385 10.76 10.99 1.21
CA LYS A 385 11.56 12.24 1.23
C LYS A 385 10.87 13.41 0.55
N LYS A 386 10.20 13.20 -0.58
CA LYS A 386 9.54 14.24 -1.38
C LYS A 386 8.27 14.72 -0.66
N LYS A 387 8.34 15.87 0.01
CA LYS A 387 7.33 16.32 0.98
C LYS A 387 6.01 16.74 0.34
N ASN A 388 6.03 17.20 -0.91
CA ASN A 388 4.83 17.50 -1.68
C ASN A 388 4.18 16.26 -2.30
N VAL A 389 4.69 15.04 -2.08
CA VAL A 389 3.93 13.81 -2.34
C VAL A 389 2.93 13.62 -1.21
N CYS A 390 1.67 13.94 -1.50
CA CYS A 390 0.60 13.99 -0.51
C CYS A 390 -0.18 12.67 -0.44
N THR A 391 -0.36 11.99 -1.57
CA THR A 391 -1.11 10.74 -1.66
C THR A 391 -0.38 9.75 -2.57
N VAL A 392 -0.38 8.47 -2.18
CA VAL A 392 0.09 7.35 -2.99
C VAL A 392 -1.02 6.30 -3.09
N VAL A 393 -1.53 6.07 -4.29
CA VAL A 393 -2.42 4.96 -4.60
C VAL A 393 -1.58 3.81 -5.14
N TYR A 394 -1.46 2.75 -4.34
CA TYR A 394 -0.56 1.63 -4.56
C TYR A 394 -1.33 0.38 -4.96
N ASP A 395 -1.20 -0.02 -6.22
CA ASP A 395 -1.77 -1.25 -6.78
C ASP A 395 -0.70 -2.34 -6.90
N ALA A 396 -0.94 -3.50 -6.30
CA ALA A 396 -0.03 -4.63 -6.35
C ALA A 396 -0.77 -5.97 -6.47
N CYS A 397 -0.18 -6.89 -7.24
CA CYS A 397 -0.72 -8.24 -7.46
C CYS A 397 -0.08 -9.33 -6.58
N ASN A 398 0.71 -8.95 -5.57
CA ASN A 398 1.48 -9.88 -4.74
C ASN A 398 1.50 -9.46 -3.26
N ASN A 399 0.75 -10.17 -2.42
CA ASN A 399 0.50 -9.81 -1.02
C ASN A 399 1.77 -9.72 -0.14
N PRO A 400 2.77 -10.61 -0.26
CA PRO A 400 4.01 -10.47 0.49
C PRO A 400 4.78 -9.18 0.19
N THR A 401 4.91 -8.80 -1.08
CA THR A 401 5.61 -7.55 -1.44
C THR A 401 4.76 -6.31 -1.17
N LEU A 402 3.44 -6.41 -1.33
CA LEU A 402 2.49 -5.38 -0.88
C LEU A 402 2.71 -5.10 0.62
N THR A 403 2.70 -6.14 1.44
CA THR A 403 2.87 -6.02 2.90
C THR A 403 4.19 -5.35 3.24
N ARG A 404 5.30 -5.81 2.65
CA ARG A 404 6.62 -5.17 2.83
C ARG A 404 6.59 -3.68 2.48
N ASP A 405 6.08 -3.35 1.30
CA ASP A 405 6.13 -1.97 0.79
C ASP A 405 5.21 -1.05 1.59
N LEU A 406 4.01 -1.51 1.96
CA LEU A 406 3.11 -0.78 2.83
C LEU A 406 3.74 -0.57 4.21
N CYS A 407 4.35 -1.62 4.79
CA CYS A 407 5.11 -1.50 6.04
C CYS A 407 6.18 -0.42 5.94
N ASP A 408 6.98 -0.39 4.88
CA ASP A 408 8.06 0.61 4.70
C ASP A 408 7.53 2.03 4.41
N LEU A 409 6.36 2.17 3.77
CA LEU A 409 5.72 3.46 3.49
C LEU A 409 5.04 4.05 4.73
N VAL A 410 4.39 3.23 5.55
CA VAL A 410 3.80 3.67 6.83
C VAL A 410 4.84 3.77 7.95
N ASP A 411 6.01 3.14 7.74
CA ASP A 411 7.12 3.25 8.65
C ASP A 411 7.50 4.71 8.90
N ASP A 412 7.86 4.99 10.13
CA ASP A 412 8.13 6.33 10.62
C ASP A 412 6.96 7.33 10.50
N PHE A 413 5.73 6.83 10.42
CA PHE A 413 4.52 7.65 10.30
C PHE A 413 4.65 8.66 9.15
N ASP A 414 5.19 8.19 8.03
CA ASP A 414 5.31 9.00 6.83
C ASP A 414 3.98 9.03 6.06
N TYR A 415 3.33 7.87 5.93
CA TYR A 415 2.00 7.70 5.36
C TYR A 415 1.09 6.90 6.30
N CYS A 416 -0.22 7.04 6.09
CA CYS A 416 -1.27 6.26 6.74
C CYS A 416 -2.12 5.55 5.67
N ILE A 417 -2.67 4.37 6.00
CA ILE A 417 -3.59 3.67 5.08
C ILE A 417 -4.97 4.33 5.21
N ALA A 418 -5.31 5.14 4.21
CA ALA A 418 -6.57 5.86 4.18
C ALA A 418 -7.71 5.02 3.59
N ASN A 419 -7.42 4.17 2.62
CA ASN A 419 -8.41 3.27 2.02
C ASN A 419 -7.73 1.99 1.49
N PHE A 420 -8.48 0.89 1.43
CA PHE A 420 -7.98 -0.39 0.97
C PHE A 420 -9.10 -1.21 0.31
N ARG A 421 -8.77 -1.87 -0.81
CA ARG A 421 -9.59 -2.91 -1.42
C ARG A 421 -8.72 -4.01 -2.01
N SER A 422 -9.22 -5.23 -1.95
CA SER A 422 -8.66 -6.38 -2.64
C SER A 422 -9.63 -6.87 -3.71
N PHE A 423 -9.11 -7.50 -4.75
CA PHE A 423 -9.85 -7.85 -5.96
C PHE A 423 -9.43 -9.25 -6.41
N ASP A 424 -10.40 -10.13 -6.65
CA ASP A 424 -10.18 -11.43 -7.27
C ASP A 424 -9.85 -11.26 -8.76
N PHE A 425 -8.68 -10.70 -9.05
CA PHE A 425 -8.24 -10.39 -10.41
C PHE A 425 -7.88 -11.64 -11.20
N PHE A 426 -7.44 -12.68 -10.49
CA PHE A 426 -7.01 -13.96 -11.03
C PHE A 426 -7.78 -15.12 -10.38
N PRO A 427 -9.10 -15.24 -10.65
CA PRO A 427 -9.91 -16.35 -10.13
C PRO A 427 -9.27 -17.70 -10.44
N GLN A 428 -9.46 -18.64 -9.50
CA GLN A 428 -8.87 -19.99 -9.53
C GLN A 428 -7.33 -20.01 -9.36
N THR A 429 -6.74 -18.95 -8.81
CA THR A 429 -5.31 -18.90 -8.48
C THR A 429 -5.10 -18.37 -7.06
N GLU A 430 -3.88 -18.51 -6.54
CA GLU A 430 -3.49 -17.89 -5.25
C GLU A 430 -3.23 -16.38 -5.35
N PHE A 431 -3.24 -15.82 -6.57
CA PHE A 431 -2.92 -14.41 -6.80
C PHE A 431 -4.17 -13.53 -6.68
N MET A 432 -3.98 -12.35 -6.10
CA MET A 432 -5.02 -11.35 -5.89
C MET A 432 -4.42 -9.97 -6.21
N ALA A 433 -5.23 -9.05 -6.72
CA ALA A 433 -4.84 -7.64 -6.80
C ALA A 433 -5.31 -6.91 -5.54
N SER A 434 -4.52 -5.98 -5.03
CA SER A 434 -4.86 -5.16 -3.88
C SER A 434 -4.43 -3.73 -4.14
N VAL A 435 -5.32 -2.79 -3.83
CA VAL A 435 -5.07 -1.36 -3.97
C VAL A 435 -5.19 -0.69 -2.60
N ALA A 436 -4.14 0.01 -2.19
CA ALA A 436 -4.12 0.81 -0.98
C ALA A 436 -3.99 2.30 -1.35
N LYS A 437 -4.90 3.14 -0.85
CA LYS A 437 -4.72 4.59 -0.83
C LYS A 437 -3.97 4.96 0.44
N LEU A 438 -2.83 5.59 0.27
CA LEU A 438 -1.98 6.09 1.34
C LEU A 438 -2.01 7.62 1.33
N ASP A 439 -2.40 8.23 2.43
CA ASP A 439 -2.30 9.68 2.59
C ASP A 439 -1.12 10.02 3.49
N ARG A 440 -0.48 11.17 3.24
CA ARG A 440 0.61 11.65 4.09
C ARG A 440 0.09 11.76 5.53
N ALA A 441 0.83 11.16 6.46
CA ALA A 441 0.41 11.17 7.85
C ALA A 441 0.35 12.61 8.39
N ARG A 442 -0.72 12.89 9.12
CA ARG A 442 -1.00 14.18 9.75
C ARG A 442 -0.32 14.28 11.10
N LYS A 443 0.02 15.50 11.54
CA LYS A 443 0.51 15.71 12.91
C LYS A 443 -0.58 15.28 13.89
N THR A 444 -0.33 14.23 14.66
CA THR A 444 -1.32 13.58 15.52
C THR A 444 -0.94 13.69 16.99
N LEU A 445 -1.89 14.11 17.82
CA LEU A 445 -1.76 14.13 19.28
C LEU A 445 -2.61 13.03 19.90
N ILE A 446 -1.97 12.13 20.64
CA ILE A 446 -2.61 11.08 21.44
C ILE A 446 -2.78 11.60 22.86
N LEU A 447 -4.02 11.57 23.35
CA LEU A 447 -4.41 12.02 24.69
C LEU A 447 -5.04 10.86 25.46
N PRO A 448 -4.29 10.13 26.29
CA PRO A 448 -4.89 9.25 27.29
C PRO A 448 -5.66 10.08 28.33
N ILE A 449 -6.94 9.76 28.53
CA ILE A 449 -7.86 10.44 29.44
C ILE A 449 -8.38 9.41 30.42
N GLY A 450 -8.32 9.72 31.71
CA GLY A 450 -8.77 8.79 32.74
C GLY A 450 -8.20 9.14 34.10
N PRO A 451 -8.71 8.51 35.16
CA PRO A 451 -8.29 8.82 36.53
C PRO A 451 -6.84 8.44 36.80
N SER A 452 -6.29 8.88 37.94
CA SER A 452 -4.96 8.44 38.36
C SER A 452 -4.95 6.93 38.58
N GLY A 453 -3.84 6.26 38.22
CA GLY A 453 -3.70 4.81 38.42
C GLY A 453 -4.38 3.91 37.38
N ILE A 454 -5.16 4.47 36.44
CA ILE A 454 -5.88 3.67 35.41
C ILE A 454 -4.96 3.01 34.35
N GLY A 455 -3.67 3.35 34.34
CA GLY A 455 -2.69 2.76 33.43
C GLY A 455 -2.28 3.63 32.23
N LYS A 456 -2.59 4.94 32.23
CA LYS A 456 -2.16 5.89 31.17
C LYS A 456 -0.67 5.78 30.83
N SER A 457 0.21 5.84 31.83
CA SER A 457 1.66 5.71 31.62
C SER A 457 2.08 4.30 31.18
N SER A 458 1.29 3.27 31.50
CA SER A 458 1.52 1.91 30.98
C SER A 458 1.14 1.82 29.51
N LEU A 459 0.02 2.42 29.10
CA LEU A 459 -0.38 2.57 27.70
C LEU A 459 0.69 3.35 26.92
N ALA A 460 1.14 4.49 27.46
CA ALA A 460 2.17 5.32 26.84
C ALA A 460 3.46 4.53 26.58
N ARG A 461 3.94 3.77 27.58
CA ARG A 461 5.12 2.91 27.45
C ARG A 461 4.91 1.77 26.45
N LYS A 462 3.73 1.16 26.41
CA LYS A 462 3.40 0.13 25.40
C LYS A 462 3.36 0.71 24.00
N CYS A 463 2.76 1.88 23.81
CA CYS A 463 2.79 2.61 22.55
C CYS A 463 4.24 2.91 22.13
N LEU A 464 5.08 3.42 23.04
CA LEU A 464 6.51 3.67 22.75
C LEU A 464 7.27 2.40 22.35
N GLY A 465 6.91 1.24 22.90
CA GLY A 465 7.54 -0.04 22.56
C GLY A 465 7.03 -0.66 21.27
N SER A 466 5.86 -0.24 20.78
CA SER A 466 5.16 -0.87 19.64
C SER A 466 5.16 0.02 18.39
N PHE A 467 5.22 1.34 18.56
CA PHE A 467 5.35 2.30 17.47
C PHE A 467 6.84 2.43 17.07
N PRO A 468 7.15 2.79 15.82
CA PRO A 468 8.54 3.01 15.38
C PRO A 468 9.25 4.05 16.26
N VAL A 469 10.37 3.64 16.88
CA VAL A 469 11.05 4.31 18.02
C VAL A 469 11.43 5.77 17.78
N GLN A 470 11.52 6.23 16.54
CA GLN A 470 11.96 7.59 16.21
C GLN A 470 10.82 8.58 15.93
N THR A 471 9.57 8.14 15.99
CA THR A 471 8.46 8.91 15.39
C THR A 471 7.40 9.37 16.36
N MET A 472 7.28 8.67 17.48
CA MET A 472 6.45 9.10 18.58
C MET A 472 7.31 9.80 19.63
N ARG A 473 6.91 11.02 19.98
CA ARG A 473 7.43 11.70 21.16
C ARG A 473 6.45 11.57 22.31
N HIS A 474 6.94 11.10 23.46
CA HIS A 474 6.18 11.00 24.69
C HIS A 474 6.53 12.15 25.63
N ILE A 475 5.50 12.88 26.07
CA ILE A 475 5.59 13.92 27.10
C ILE A 475 4.95 13.36 28.36
N GLU A 476 5.79 12.99 29.34
CA GLU A 476 5.34 12.43 30.62
C GLU A 476 5.29 13.54 31.68
N ARG A 477 4.07 13.98 32.02
CA ARG A 477 3.87 15.06 32.99
C ARG A 477 4.52 14.74 34.33
N ASP A 478 4.38 13.52 34.82
CA ASP A 478 4.84 13.14 36.17
C ASP A 478 6.37 13.16 36.28
N ALA A 479 7.07 12.76 35.21
CA ALA A 479 8.52 12.86 35.12
C ALA A 479 8.98 14.33 35.11
N LEU A 480 8.34 15.19 34.31
CA LEU A 480 8.63 16.62 34.28
C LEU A 480 8.35 17.30 35.62
N PHE A 481 7.23 16.94 36.25
CA PHE A 481 6.89 17.44 37.57
C PHE A 481 7.90 17.03 38.64
N ALA A 482 8.36 15.77 38.62
CA ALA A 482 9.40 15.30 39.54
C ALA A 482 10.71 16.09 39.36
N GLN A 483 11.10 16.38 38.12
CA GLN A 483 12.29 17.18 37.80
C GLN A 483 12.15 18.62 38.32
N GLU A 484 11.04 19.28 38.03
CA GLU A 484 10.81 20.66 38.50
C GLU A 484 10.67 20.72 40.03
N ARG A 485 10.09 19.69 40.66
CA ARG A 485 9.93 19.60 42.11
C ARG A 485 11.26 19.39 42.85
N ALA A 486 12.25 18.77 42.21
CA ALA A 486 13.57 18.55 42.78
C ALA A 486 14.43 19.82 42.85
N ARG A 487 14.00 20.94 42.23
CA ARG A 487 14.74 22.20 42.26
C ARG A 487 14.74 22.79 43.69
N PRO A 488 15.87 23.30 44.19
CA PRO A 488 16.00 23.78 45.57
C PRO A 488 14.99 24.86 45.99
N ASP A 489 14.54 25.68 45.03
CA ASP A 489 13.63 26.81 45.24
C ASP A 489 12.18 26.54 44.81
N ALA A 490 11.88 25.31 44.37
CA ALA A 490 10.56 24.96 43.87
C ALA A 490 9.55 24.78 45.00
N THR A 491 8.59 25.71 45.09
CA THR A 491 7.32 25.46 45.78
C THR A 491 6.43 24.54 44.94
N LEU A 492 5.39 23.95 45.54
CA LEU A 492 4.46 23.10 44.79
C LEU A 492 3.81 23.87 43.62
N ALA A 493 3.42 25.13 43.85
CA ALA A 493 2.84 25.98 42.82
C ALA A 493 3.85 26.30 41.70
N LYS A 494 5.09 26.68 42.05
CA LYS A 494 6.16 26.93 41.08
C LYS A 494 6.47 25.69 40.25
N ALA A 495 6.57 24.52 40.88
CA ALA A 495 6.82 23.26 40.18
C ALA A 495 5.70 22.93 39.17
N LYS A 496 4.43 23.08 39.58
CA LYS A 496 3.28 22.87 38.69
C LYS A 496 3.29 23.82 37.49
N GLN A 497 3.56 25.10 37.74
CA GLN A 497 3.65 26.11 36.68
C GLN A 497 4.79 25.79 35.71
N ALA A 498 5.99 25.55 36.24
CA ALA A 498 7.17 25.21 35.42
C ALA A 498 6.96 23.91 34.63
N THR A 499 6.28 22.91 35.20
CA THR A 499 5.92 21.67 34.49
C THR A 499 4.98 21.96 33.33
N HIS A 500 3.96 22.79 33.55
CA HIS A 500 3.02 23.18 32.49
C HIS A 500 3.73 23.92 31.36
N GLU A 501 4.58 24.90 31.70
CA GLU A 501 5.41 25.63 30.73
C GLU A 501 6.34 24.68 29.94
N ALA A 502 6.98 23.72 30.62
CA ALA A 502 7.82 22.71 29.98
C ALA A 502 7.02 21.79 29.04
N MET A 503 5.81 21.34 29.43
CA MET A 503 4.95 20.55 28.55
C MET A 503 4.55 21.35 27.30
N LEU A 504 4.13 22.61 27.46
CA LEU A 504 3.77 23.46 26.31
C LEU A 504 4.95 23.70 25.39
N ALA A 505 6.16 23.87 25.94
CA ALA A 505 7.38 23.99 25.15
C ALA A 505 7.63 22.71 24.32
N GLN A 506 7.48 21.53 24.93
CA GLN A 506 7.66 20.26 24.23
C GLN A 506 6.57 19.98 23.17
N LEU A 507 5.32 20.40 23.40
CA LEU A 507 4.25 20.25 22.41
C LEU A 507 4.53 21.03 21.11
N ARG A 508 5.26 22.14 21.19
CA ARG A 508 5.60 22.98 20.04
C ARG A 508 6.70 22.40 19.14
N GLU A 509 7.43 21.39 19.60
CA GLU A 509 8.48 20.79 18.78
C GLU A 509 7.91 20.07 17.55
N GLU A 510 8.72 20.02 16.50
CA GLU A 510 8.35 19.43 15.23
C GLU A 510 8.47 17.91 15.28
N THR A 511 7.33 17.26 15.55
CA THR A 511 7.18 15.80 15.45
C THR A 511 5.81 15.47 14.90
N ARG A 512 5.70 14.33 14.20
CA ARG A 512 4.44 13.90 13.58
C ARG A 512 3.49 13.21 14.54
N LEU A 513 4.02 12.54 15.57
CA LEU A 513 3.21 11.83 16.54
C LEU A 513 3.62 12.23 17.95
N LEU A 514 2.67 12.82 18.69
CA LEU A 514 2.83 13.22 20.08
C LEU A 514 1.94 12.35 20.95
N LEU A 515 2.47 11.86 22.06
CA LEU A 515 1.68 11.26 23.12
C LEU A 515 1.87 12.10 24.38
N LEU A 516 0.78 12.69 24.87
CA LEU A 516 0.80 13.53 26.07
C LEU A 516 0.15 12.79 27.24
N ASP A 517 0.98 12.21 28.10
CA ASP A 517 0.55 11.58 29.35
C ASP A 517 0.39 12.66 30.43
N SER A 518 -0.81 13.24 30.49
CA SER A 518 -1.18 14.29 31.44
C SER A 518 -2.48 13.94 32.17
N THR A 519 -2.85 14.74 33.18
CA THR A 519 -4.21 14.72 33.72
C THR A 519 -5.13 15.50 32.81
N ASN A 520 -5.52 14.87 31.70
CA ASN A 520 -6.38 15.44 30.67
C ASN A 520 -7.86 15.47 31.06
N GLY A 521 -8.20 15.75 32.32
CA GLY A 521 -9.59 15.74 32.79
C GLY A 521 -10.39 17.01 32.50
N ASP A 522 -9.69 18.11 32.20
CA ASP A 522 -10.27 19.42 31.89
C ASP A 522 -10.27 19.66 30.37
N PRO A 523 -11.44 19.89 29.74
CA PRO A 523 -11.52 20.19 28.31
C PRO A 523 -10.73 21.43 27.88
N GLN A 524 -10.66 22.47 28.73
CA GLN A 524 -9.93 23.69 28.37
C GLN A 524 -8.43 23.43 28.27
N ALA A 525 -7.89 22.58 29.16
CA ALA A 525 -6.51 22.14 29.08
C ALA A 525 -6.25 21.30 27.81
N ARG A 526 -7.16 20.37 27.47
CA ARG A 526 -7.04 19.57 26.23
C ARG A 526 -7.04 20.46 24.99
N ARG A 527 -7.96 21.41 24.89
CA ARG A 527 -7.99 22.40 23.81
C ARG A 527 -6.69 23.18 23.70
N LEU A 528 -6.15 23.66 24.82
CA LEU A 528 -4.86 24.34 24.84
C LEU A 528 -3.72 23.45 24.31
N TYR A 529 -3.67 22.18 24.70
CA TYR A 529 -2.64 21.23 24.23
C TYR A 529 -2.75 20.97 22.74
N VAL A 530 -3.96 20.79 22.22
CA VAL A 530 -4.20 20.56 20.79
C VAL A 530 -3.75 21.77 19.97
N LEU A 531 -4.20 22.98 20.35
CA LEU A 531 -3.80 24.21 19.68
C LEU A 531 -2.29 24.47 19.77
N THR A 532 -1.69 24.25 20.95
CA THR A 532 -0.25 24.45 21.17
C THR A 532 0.60 23.47 20.35
N SER A 533 0.13 22.23 20.22
CA SER A 533 0.83 21.21 19.44
C SER A 533 0.76 21.46 17.94
N GLY A 534 -0.22 22.24 17.46
CA GLY A 534 -0.51 22.33 16.02
C GLY A 534 -0.89 20.98 15.42
N ALA A 535 -1.50 20.09 16.22
CA ALA A 535 -1.96 18.81 15.75
C ALA A 535 -3.11 19.00 14.75
N GLU A 536 -3.02 18.30 13.62
CA GLU A 536 -4.06 18.23 12.59
C GLU A 536 -5.06 17.09 12.87
N ARG A 537 -4.76 16.25 13.86
CA ARG A 537 -5.60 15.14 14.34
C ARG A 537 -5.39 14.89 15.83
N VAL A 538 -6.45 14.53 16.54
CA VAL A 538 -6.38 14.08 17.94
C VAL A 538 -6.91 12.65 18.05
N VAL A 539 -6.23 11.83 18.85
CA VAL A 539 -6.72 10.52 19.28
C VAL A 539 -6.89 10.56 20.79
N ALA A 540 -8.11 10.71 21.25
CA ALA A 540 -8.45 10.65 22.67
C ALA A 540 -8.65 9.18 23.07
N VAL A 541 -7.93 8.74 24.11
CA VAL A 541 -8.05 7.38 24.65
C VAL A 541 -8.75 7.47 26.00
N ASN A 542 -10.07 7.30 26.00
CA ASN A 542 -10.91 7.37 27.18
C ASN A 542 -10.77 6.05 27.97
N MET A 543 -9.90 6.05 28.96
CA MET A 543 -9.68 4.93 29.86
C MET A 543 -10.73 4.97 30.98
N GLN A 544 -11.76 4.14 30.82
CA GLN A 544 -12.87 3.98 31.75
C GLN A 544 -12.69 2.71 32.60
N MET A 545 -13.31 2.72 33.77
CA MET A 545 -13.48 1.52 34.58
C MET A 545 -14.87 0.97 34.29
N ARG A 546 -15.02 -0.35 34.14
CA ARG A 546 -16.35 -0.98 34.06
C ARG A 546 -17.18 -0.64 35.30
N HIS A 547 -18.37 -0.09 35.10
CA HIS A 547 -19.35 0.18 36.16
C HIS A 547 -20.71 -0.36 35.76
N GLU A 548 -21.17 -1.41 36.44
CA GLU A 548 -22.60 -1.70 36.50
C GLU A 548 -23.20 -0.81 37.61
N GLY A 549 -23.87 0.29 37.24
CA GLY A 549 -24.72 1.05 38.19
C GLY A 549 -24.30 2.47 38.59
N GLY A 550 -23.29 3.08 37.97
CA GLY A 550 -23.02 4.53 38.08
C GLY A 550 -22.40 5.05 39.39
N GLU A 551 -22.20 4.20 40.41
CA GLU A 551 -21.38 4.54 41.58
C GLU A 551 -19.89 4.27 41.31
N VAL A 552 -19.00 5.12 41.84
CA VAL A 552 -17.54 4.91 41.78
C VAL A 552 -17.21 3.60 42.50
N PRO A 553 -16.60 2.59 41.84
CA PRO A 553 -16.30 1.33 42.46
C PRO A 553 -15.39 1.53 43.65
N SER A 554 -15.73 0.82 44.72
CA SER A 554 -14.85 0.62 45.86
C SER A 554 -13.44 0.23 45.41
N SER A 555 -13.29 -0.57 44.34
CA SER A 555 -12.00 -0.98 43.77
C SER A 555 -11.17 0.16 43.17
N LEU A 556 -11.78 1.14 42.47
CA LEU A 556 -11.06 2.31 41.94
C LEU A 556 -10.62 3.21 43.08
N MET A 557 -11.53 3.48 44.00
CA MET A 557 -11.23 4.26 45.20
C MET A 557 -10.09 3.58 45.97
N GLU A 558 -10.16 2.27 46.20
CA GLU A 558 -9.12 1.50 46.87
C GLU A 558 -7.79 1.46 46.13
N ALA A 559 -7.79 1.34 44.79
CA ALA A 559 -6.56 1.38 44.00
C ALA A 559 -5.89 2.76 44.08
N THR A 560 -6.68 3.83 43.97
CA THR A 560 -6.20 5.21 44.05
C THR A 560 -5.72 5.55 45.46
N MET A 561 -6.43 5.07 46.47
CA MET A 561 -6.08 5.17 47.89
C MET A 561 -4.79 4.40 48.22
N ARG A 562 -4.64 3.15 47.73
CA ARG A 562 -3.43 2.34 47.91
C ARG A 562 -2.22 3.05 47.32
N ARG A 563 -2.34 3.62 46.11
CA ARG A 563 -1.26 4.38 45.49
C ARG A 563 -0.93 5.65 46.27
N THR A 564 -1.95 6.40 46.69
CA THR A 564 -1.78 7.61 47.51
C THR A 564 -1.10 7.31 48.84
N LYS A 565 -1.43 6.18 49.47
CA LYS A 565 -0.80 5.74 50.70
C LYS A 565 0.69 5.50 50.52
N VAL A 566 1.10 4.76 49.49
CA VAL A 566 2.51 4.54 49.15
C VAL A 566 3.23 5.88 48.91
N GLU A 567 2.63 6.76 48.11
CA GLU A 567 3.25 8.06 47.80
C GLU A 567 3.29 9.01 49.01
N LEU A 568 2.36 8.90 49.96
CA LEU A 568 2.40 9.63 51.24
C LEU A 568 3.49 9.09 52.17
N GLU A 569 3.64 7.77 52.27
CA GLU A 569 4.67 7.10 53.08
C GLU A 569 6.09 7.48 52.60
N GLU A 570 6.26 7.70 51.30
CA GLU A 570 7.53 8.13 50.71
C GLU A 570 7.70 9.66 50.68
N GLY A 571 6.76 10.42 51.25
CA GLY A 571 6.80 11.89 51.27
C GLY A 571 6.60 12.55 49.90
N ARG A 572 6.12 11.81 48.90
CA ARG A 572 5.97 12.23 47.50
C ARG A 572 4.66 12.95 47.22
N HIS A 573 3.66 12.86 48.11
CA HIS A 573 2.32 13.41 47.86
C HIS A 573 1.79 14.42 48.92
N PRO A 574 2.47 15.56 49.15
CA PRO A 574 2.20 16.48 50.28
C PRO A 574 0.83 17.17 50.25
N SER A 575 0.06 17.03 49.17
CA SER A 575 -1.25 17.67 49.03
C SER A 575 -2.43 16.82 49.52
N PHE A 576 -2.24 15.53 49.82
CA PHE A 576 -3.32 14.68 50.32
C PHE A 576 -3.34 14.68 51.85
N PRO A 577 -4.54 14.72 52.46
CA PRO A 577 -4.69 14.65 53.91
C PRO A 577 -4.20 13.29 54.44
N LEU A 578 -3.70 13.24 55.67
CA LEU A 578 -3.25 11.99 56.29
C LEU A 578 -4.43 11.08 56.66
N GLU A 579 -5.59 11.66 56.95
CA GLU A 579 -6.81 10.93 57.31
C GLU A 579 -7.45 10.26 56.09
N GLU A 580 -7.67 8.95 56.16
CA GLU A 580 -8.18 8.13 55.06
C GLU A 580 -9.52 8.64 54.51
N GLU A 581 -10.45 9.04 55.37
CA GLU A 581 -11.76 9.57 54.98
C GLU A 581 -11.63 10.85 54.13
N LYS A 582 -10.76 11.77 54.54
CA LYS A 582 -10.49 12.98 53.77
C LYS A 582 -9.75 12.68 52.46
N GLN A 583 -8.94 11.62 52.39
CA GLN A 583 -8.32 11.18 51.13
C GLN A 583 -9.39 10.63 50.18
N ARG A 584 -10.31 9.79 50.68
CA ARG A 584 -11.43 9.24 49.90
C ARG A 584 -12.33 10.35 49.37
N ALA A 585 -12.70 11.31 50.21
CA ALA A 585 -13.50 12.47 49.79
C ALA A 585 -12.78 13.30 48.70
N LYS A 586 -11.46 13.49 48.84
CA LYS A 586 -10.67 14.21 47.83
C LYS A 586 -10.57 13.46 46.50
N HIS A 587 -10.39 12.14 46.54
CA HIS A 587 -10.40 11.31 45.33
C HIS A 587 -11.77 11.29 44.66
N ALA A 588 -12.85 11.18 45.44
CA ALA A 588 -14.21 11.24 44.91
C ALA A 588 -14.43 12.55 44.14
N LYS A 589 -14.02 13.68 44.72
CA LYS A 589 -14.09 14.98 44.06
C LYS A 589 -13.24 15.09 42.79
N ILE A 590 -12.07 14.43 42.76
CA ILE A 590 -11.23 14.37 41.55
C ILE A 590 -11.91 13.54 40.45
N LEU A 591 -12.55 12.44 40.84
CA LEU A 591 -13.28 11.56 39.92
C LEU A 591 -14.55 12.23 39.39
N GLU A 592 -15.31 12.93 40.23
CA GLU A 592 -16.47 13.74 39.83
C GLU A 592 -16.10 14.86 38.86
N GLY A 593 -14.90 15.44 39.00
CA GLY A 593 -14.40 16.48 38.12
C GLY A 593 -13.79 15.99 36.81
N LEU A 594 -13.67 14.68 36.60
CA LEU A 594 -13.08 14.11 35.39
C LEU A 594 -14.09 14.15 34.24
N GLN A 595 -13.77 14.91 33.19
CA GLN A 595 -14.58 14.94 31.97
C GLN A 595 -13.85 14.17 30.87
N TYR A 596 -14.52 13.18 30.28
CA TYR A 596 -14.00 12.44 29.13
C TYR A 596 -14.06 13.28 27.86
N ALA A 597 -13.29 12.90 26.83
CA ALA A 597 -13.34 13.61 25.57
C ALA A 597 -14.57 13.19 24.76
N GLU A 598 -15.13 14.18 24.06
CA GLU A 598 -16.23 14.03 23.13
C GLU A 598 -15.78 14.42 21.72
N ALA A 599 -16.37 13.85 20.68
CA ALA A 599 -15.93 14.08 19.29
C ALA A 599 -16.07 15.56 18.87
N SER A 600 -16.99 16.30 19.50
CA SER A 600 -17.27 17.71 19.25
C SER A 600 -16.52 18.68 20.16
N GLU A 601 -15.60 18.20 21.01
CA GLU A 601 -14.95 19.06 22.01
C GLU A 601 -14.08 20.16 21.36
N ILE A 602 -13.44 19.85 20.23
CA ILE A 602 -12.54 20.76 19.52
C ILE A 602 -12.99 20.79 18.06
N GLU A 603 -13.91 21.70 17.74
CA GLU A 603 -14.52 21.83 16.40
C GLU A 603 -13.47 22.00 15.29
N GLU A 604 -12.31 22.58 15.62
CA GLU A 604 -11.26 22.89 14.66
C GLU A 604 -10.40 21.68 14.24
N VAL A 605 -10.41 20.59 15.00
CA VAL A 605 -9.52 19.44 14.77
C VAL A 605 -10.28 18.12 14.91
N PRO A 606 -10.23 17.20 13.93
CA PRO A 606 -10.91 15.92 14.04
C PRO A 606 -10.37 15.11 15.23
N ILE A 607 -11.27 14.73 16.13
CA ILE A 607 -11.00 13.88 17.30
C ILE A 607 -11.52 12.46 17.03
N ALA A 608 -10.63 11.48 17.07
CA ALA A 608 -11.00 10.06 17.14
C ALA A 608 -10.98 9.61 18.61
N ILE A 609 -12.04 8.94 19.05
CA ILE A 609 -12.15 8.40 20.41
C ILE A 609 -11.86 6.89 20.39
N VAL A 610 -11.08 6.45 21.36
CA VAL A 610 -10.87 5.04 21.72
C VAL A 610 -11.29 4.88 23.17
N ASP A 611 -12.46 4.30 23.40
CA ASP A 611 -12.88 3.92 24.74
C ASP A 611 -12.21 2.60 25.12
N VAL A 612 -11.62 2.56 26.30
CA VAL A 612 -10.83 1.43 26.81
C VAL A 612 -11.32 1.08 28.19
N GLU A 613 -11.69 -0.18 28.39
CA GLU A 613 -12.03 -0.71 29.71
C GLU A 613 -10.78 -1.31 30.38
N GLN A 614 -10.62 -1.11 31.70
CA GLN A 614 -9.38 -1.49 32.43
C GLN A 614 -8.98 -2.98 32.34
N GLU A 615 -9.92 -3.88 32.04
CA GLU A 615 -9.66 -5.32 31.89
C GLU A 615 -9.16 -5.73 30.51
N GLU A 616 -9.11 -4.80 29.55
CA GLU A 616 -8.66 -5.12 28.20
C GLU A 616 -7.16 -5.40 28.16
N ASP A 617 -6.77 -6.41 27.36
CA ASP A 617 -5.38 -6.68 27.07
C ASP A 617 -4.74 -5.42 26.49
N ALA A 618 -3.78 -4.85 27.20
CA ALA A 618 -3.18 -3.61 26.75
C ALA A 618 -2.38 -3.75 25.43
N GLU A 619 -2.12 -4.95 24.91
CA GLU A 619 -1.73 -5.14 23.49
C GLU A 619 -2.86 -4.81 22.51
N GLU A 620 -4.09 -5.27 22.79
CA GLU A 620 -5.28 -4.94 21.99
C GLU A 620 -5.60 -3.45 22.06
N VAL A 621 -5.51 -2.83 23.25
CA VAL A 621 -5.66 -1.38 23.39
C VAL A 621 -4.62 -0.63 22.56
N THR A 622 -3.36 -1.06 22.62
CA THR A 622 -2.28 -0.44 21.83
C THR A 622 -2.55 -0.59 20.34
N PHE A 623 -3.09 -1.73 19.90
CA PHE A 623 -3.49 -1.96 18.52
C PHE A 623 -4.69 -1.09 18.13
N ALA A 624 -5.71 -0.91 18.98
CA ALA A 624 -6.84 -0.03 18.74
C ALA A 624 -6.42 1.45 18.59
N VAL A 625 -5.52 1.91 19.48
CA VAL A 625 -4.89 3.23 19.36
C VAL A 625 -4.11 3.33 18.05
N PHE A 626 -3.32 2.31 17.71
CA PHE A 626 -2.59 2.25 16.45
C PHE A 626 -3.53 2.35 15.23
N LEU A 627 -4.65 1.63 15.21
CA LEU A 627 -5.66 1.74 14.16
C LEU A 627 -6.17 3.17 14.04
N LYS A 628 -6.60 3.81 15.14
CA LYS A 628 -7.06 5.21 15.08
C LYS A 628 -5.96 6.20 14.69
N VAL A 629 -4.69 5.89 14.89
CA VAL A 629 -3.58 6.76 14.45
C VAL A 629 -3.26 6.54 12.96
N PHE A 630 -3.20 5.28 12.50
CA PHE A 630 -2.68 4.88 11.19
C PHE A 630 -3.73 4.55 10.12
N SER A 631 -5.00 4.41 10.48
CA SER A 631 -6.11 4.30 9.54
C SER A 631 -7.03 5.52 9.61
N PHE A 632 -7.55 5.88 8.44
CA PHE A 632 -8.73 6.75 8.32
C PHE A 632 -10.03 5.94 8.28
N LEU A 633 -9.92 4.66 7.90
CA LEU A 633 -11.02 3.68 7.80
C LEU A 633 -11.80 3.55 9.10
#